data_AF-A0A2E1QJS0-F1
#
_entry.id   AF-A0A2E1QJS0-F1
#
_cell.length_a   1.000
_cell.length_b   1.000
_cell.length_c   1.000
_cell.angle_alpha   90.00
_cell.angle_beta   90.00
_cell.angle_gamma   90.00
#
_symmetry.space_group_name_H-M   'P 1'
#
loop_
_entity.id
_entity.type
_entity.pdbx_description
1 polymer ?
#
loop_
_entity_poly.entity_id
_entity_poly.type
_entity_poly.pdbx_seq_one_letter_code
_entity_poly.pdbx_strand_id
1 'polypeptide(L)'
;MNFKLNNKLFIFLLPMILNGQIENQVRDDNPGLFKNQRLYHSAPKPLFKSRAHNLDFVTDIPRDSVLSATLFFKTNTMKFYQEFPLIKDRGIYRFIYNPKKHPGTRLQYYFIIVTESEVHGTPVNDKGELSPVDKLLIDPVEHFKQRARLNK
;
A
#
# COMPACT_ATOMS: atom_id res chain seq x y z
N MET A 1 -50.82 34.69 -25.85
CA MET A 1 -51.08 33.44 -25.12
C MET A 1 -49.94 33.24 -24.13
N ASN A 2 -50.20 33.56 -22.86
CA ASN A 2 -49.22 33.56 -21.77
C ASN A 2 -48.94 32.12 -21.30
N PHE A 3 -47.70 31.65 -21.39
CA PHE A 3 -47.25 30.48 -20.63
C PHE A 3 -46.39 30.94 -19.45
N LYS A 4 -47.04 30.93 -18.29
CA LYS A 4 -46.49 31.20 -16.97
C LYS A 4 -45.78 29.92 -16.51
N LEU A 5 -44.45 29.90 -16.45
CA LEU A 5 -43.72 28.78 -15.86
C LEU A 5 -43.48 29.07 -14.38
N ASN A 6 -44.33 28.50 -13.53
CA ASN A 6 -44.23 28.56 -12.08
C ASN A 6 -43.03 27.75 -11.57
N ASN A 7 -42.36 28.31 -10.56
CA ASN A 7 -41.39 27.66 -9.70
C ASN A 7 -41.82 26.25 -9.27
N LYS A 8 -41.01 25.23 -9.61
CA LYS A 8 -40.73 24.12 -8.69
C LYS A 8 -39.24 23.80 -8.72
N LEU A 9 -38.60 24.19 -7.62
CA LEU A 9 -37.26 23.85 -7.17
C LEU A 9 -36.97 22.36 -7.40
N PHE A 10 -36.15 22.02 -8.39
CA PHE A 10 -35.67 20.65 -8.59
C PHE A 10 -34.44 20.46 -7.69
N ILE A 11 -34.68 20.08 -6.42
CA ILE A 11 -33.62 19.66 -5.50
C ILE A 11 -33.12 18.31 -6.01
N PHE A 12 -32.00 18.29 -6.74
CA PHE A 12 -31.23 17.07 -6.94
C PHE A 12 -30.58 16.71 -5.60
N LEU A 13 -31.28 15.89 -4.79
CA LEU A 13 -30.67 15.13 -3.71
C LEU A 13 -29.80 14.04 -4.35
N LEU A 14 -28.55 14.39 -4.70
CA LEU A 14 -27.52 13.36 -4.85
C LEU A 14 -27.18 12.86 -3.44
N PRO A 15 -27.39 11.58 -3.09
CA PRO A 15 -26.68 11.04 -1.96
C PRO A 15 -25.20 10.99 -2.38
N MET A 16 -24.40 11.95 -1.88
CA MET A 16 -22.97 11.75 -1.77
C MET A 16 -22.76 10.58 -0.80
N ILE A 17 -22.81 9.37 -1.33
CA ILE A 17 -22.26 8.21 -0.64
C ILE A 17 -20.74 8.41 -0.69
N LEU A 18 -20.25 9.23 0.24
CA LEU A 18 -18.84 9.28 0.58
C LEU A 18 -18.52 7.94 1.23
N ASN A 19 -18.24 6.93 0.39
CA ASN A 19 -17.52 5.74 0.79
C ASN A 19 -16.12 6.21 1.20
N GLY A 20 -15.98 6.72 2.41
CA GLY A 20 -14.70 6.77 3.09
C GLY A 20 -14.25 5.33 3.20
N GLN A 21 -13.37 4.89 2.29
CA GLN A 21 -12.73 3.60 2.37
C GLN A 21 -11.82 3.61 3.61
N ILE A 22 -12.42 3.39 4.77
CA ILE A 22 -11.67 2.93 5.94
C ILE A 22 -11.30 1.50 5.60
N GLU A 23 -10.09 1.33 5.07
CA GLU A 23 -9.54 0.01 4.89
C GLU A 23 -9.26 -0.56 6.29
N ASN A 24 -10.26 -1.25 6.85
CA ASN A 24 -10.08 -2.13 7.99
C ASN A 24 -9.16 -3.26 7.56
N GLN A 25 -7.85 -3.02 7.56
CA GLN A 25 -6.91 -4.12 7.60
C GLN A 25 -7.03 -4.73 8.99
N VAL A 26 -7.80 -5.81 9.07
CA VAL A 26 -7.73 -6.74 10.19
C VAL A 26 -6.24 -7.09 10.32
N ARG A 27 -5.65 -6.69 11.45
CA ARG A 27 -4.36 -7.24 11.83
C ARG A 27 -4.66 -8.69 12.14
N ASP A 28 -4.19 -9.60 11.29
CA ASP A 28 -4.32 -11.01 11.62
C ASP A 28 -3.35 -11.28 12.77
N ASP A 29 -3.92 -11.42 13.97
CA ASP A 29 -3.21 -11.70 15.20
C ASP A 29 -2.97 -13.21 15.37
N ASN A 30 -3.24 -14.04 14.36
CA ASN A 30 -3.00 -15.48 14.41
C ASN A 30 -1.49 -15.78 14.44
N PRO A 31 -0.93 -16.24 15.58
CA PRO A 31 0.49 -16.52 15.72
C PRO A 31 0.98 -17.65 14.81
N GLY A 32 0.07 -18.48 14.25
CA GLY A 32 0.39 -19.58 13.34
C GLY A 32 0.90 -19.14 11.97
N LEU A 33 0.50 -17.96 11.48
CA LEU A 33 0.93 -17.43 10.17
C LEU A 33 2.39 -16.98 10.16
N PHE A 34 2.92 -16.59 11.31
CA PHE A 34 4.28 -16.08 11.43
C PHE A 34 5.34 -17.17 11.56
N LYS A 35 4.97 -18.43 11.82
CA LYS A 35 5.93 -19.48 12.20
C LYS A 35 6.95 -19.81 11.11
N ASN A 36 6.63 -19.55 9.85
CA ASN A 36 7.52 -19.85 8.71
C ASN A 36 7.87 -18.61 7.86
N GLN A 37 7.46 -17.41 8.29
CA GLN A 37 7.74 -16.18 7.54
C GLN A 37 9.08 -15.59 7.97
N ARG A 38 10.06 -15.60 7.05
CA ARG A 38 11.41 -15.08 7.31
C ARG A 38 11.58 -13.60 6.98
N LEU A 39 10.63 -13.01 6.26
CA LEU A 39 10.65 -11.62 5.80
C LEU A 39 9.49 -10.84 6.41
N TYR A 40 9.82 -9.84 7.21
CA TYR A 40 8.86 -9.03 7.96
C TYR A 40 8.75 -7.65 7.33
N HIS A 41 7.52 -7.29 6.95
CA HIS A 41 7.19 -6.01 6.32
C HIS A 41 5.97 -5.41 7.00
N SER A 42 6.00 -4.10 7.22
CA SER A 42 4.81 -3.33 7.60
C SER A 42 4.69 -2.14 6.65
N ALA A 43 3.62 -2.12 5.86
CA ALA A 43 3.35 -1.01 4.98
C ALA A 43 3.15 0.30 5.77
N PRO A 44 3.70 1.44 5.32
CA PRO A 44 3.44 2.74 5.93
C PRO A 44 1.94 3.06 5.98
N LYS A 45 1.47 3.71 7.05
CA LYS A 45 0.07 4.09 7.20
C LYS A 45 -0.05 5.53 7.75
N PRO A 46 -0.76 6.44 7.06
CA PRO A 46 -1.31 6.31 5.71
C PRO A 46 -0.25 6.48 4.60
N LEU A 47 -0.45 5.82 3.45
CA LEU A 47 0.33 6.08 2.24
C LEU A 47 -0.21 7.33 1.54
N PHE A 48 0.44 8.48 1.75
CA PHE A 48 0.03 9.74 1.12
C PHE A 48 0.52 9.89 -0.32
N LYS A 49 -0.35 10.36 -1.22
CA LYS A 49 -0.05 10.55 -2.66
C LYS A 49 0.99 11.64 -2.98
N SER A 50 1.27 12.54 -2.03
CA SER A 50 2.18 13.69 -2.23
C SER A 50 3.45 13.64 -1.38
N ARG A 51 3.72 12.52 -0.70
CA ARG A 51 4.89 12.36 0.17
C ARG A 51 5.68 11.12 -0.21
N ALA A 52 6.99 11.18 0.03
CA ALA A 52 7.84 10.01 -0.08
C ALA A 52 7.60 9.05 1.10
N HIS A 53 7.75 7.75 0.85
CA HIS A 53 7.53 6.71 1.85
C HIS A 53 8.64 5.67 1.77
N ASN A 54 9.09 5.19 2.93
CA ASN A 54 10.00 4.06 2.99
C ASN A 54 9.20 2.77 2.89
N LEU A 55 9.53 1.95 1.90
CA LEU A 55 9.04 0.58 1.76
C LEU A 55 10.17 -0.32 2.27
N ASP A 56 10.00 -0.79 3.51
CA ASP A 56 11.05 -1.48 4.25
C ASP A 56 10.67 -2.92 4.53
N PHE A 57 11.61 -3.84 4.46
CA PHE A 57 11.47 -5.13 5.11
C PHE A 57 12.74 -5.51 5.86
N VAL A 58 12.57 -6.36 6.88
CA VAL A 58 13.65 -6.95 7.66
C VAL A 58 13.56 -8.47 7.57
N THR A 59 14.67 -9.15 7.82
CA THR A 59 14.74 -10.61 7.76
C THR A 59 15.76 -11.15 8.74
N ASP A 60 15.50 -12.37 9.22
CA ASP A 60 16.42 -13.17 10.01
C ASP A 60 17.43 -13.96 9.14
N ILE A 61 17.30 -13.91 7.81
CA ILE A 61 18.23 -14.56 6.89
C ILE A 61 19.63 -13.92 7.08
N PRO A 62 20.67 -14.73 7.35
CA PRO A 62 22.04 -14.25 7.46
C PRO A 62 22.44 -13.48 6.21
N ARG A 63 23.17 -12.38 6.37
CA ARG A 63 23.57 -11.51 5.24
C ARG A 63 24.30 -12.31 4.16
N ASP A 64 25.20 -13.20 4.56
CA ASP A 64 26.05 -13.96 3.65
C ASP A 64 25.28 -15.05 2.88
N SER A 65 24.05 -15.37 3.31
CA SER A 65 23.14 -16.29 2.62
C SER A 65 22.22 -15.61 1.60
N VAL A 66 22.20 -14.27 1.55
CA VAL A 66 21.34 -13.53 0.61
C VAL A 66 22.07 -13.32 -0.71
N LEU A 67 21.60 -14.01 -1.75
CA LEU A 67 22.09 -13.80 -3.12
C LEU A 67 21.50 -12.53 -3.74
N SER A 68 20.21 -12.29 -3.52
CA SER A 68 19.55 -11.07 -3.96
C SER A 68 18.35 -10.72 -3.08
N ALA A 69 18.06 -9.42 -3.05
CA ALA A 69 16.84 -8.88 -2.48
C ALA A 69 16.25 -7.89 -3.49
N THR A 70 14.98 -8.09 -3.86
CA THR A 70 14.34 -7.32 -4.92
C THR A 70 12.96 -6.87 -4.49
N LEU A 71 12.66 -5.60 -4.72
CA LEU A 71 11.31 -5.06 -4.69
C LEU A 71 10.71 -5.16 -6.09
N PHE A 72 9.56 -5.81 -6.18
CA PHE A 72 8.70 -5.75 -7.36
C PHE A 72 7.65 -4.68 -7.10
N PHE A 73 7.66 -3.62 -7.90
CA PHE A 73 6.88 -2.42 -7.66
C PHE A 73 6.12 -2.01 -8.92
N LYS A 74 4.88 -1.56 -8.75
CA LYS A 74 4.18 -0.79 -9.78
C LYS A 74 3.16 0.17 -9.18
N THR A 75 2.85 1.19 -9.95
CA THR A 75 1.64 2.00 -9.74
C THR A 75 0.57 1.60 -10.76
N ASN A 76 -0.64 2.10 -10.58
CA ASN A 76 -1.72 1.91 -11.56
C ASN A 76 -1.47 2.57 -12.93
N THR A 77 -0.44 3.41 -13.08
CA THR A 77 -0.04 3.99 -14.37
C THR A 77 0.95 3.10 -15.14
N MET A 78 1.46 2.05 -14.50
CA MET A 78 2.41 1.11 -15.08
C MET A 78 1.71 -0.18 -15.53
N LYS A 79 2.09 -0.69 -16.70
CA LYS A 79 1.55 -1.94 -17.25
C LYS A 79 2.07 -3.18 -16.51
N PHE A 80 3.35 -3.16 -16.13
CA PHE A 80 4.05 -4.30 -15.54
C PHE A 80 4.76 -3.88 -14.25
N TYR A 81 5.12 -4.87 -13.42
CA TYR A 81 6.03 -4.66 -12.31
C TYR A 81 7.41 -4.27 -12.81
N GLN A 82 8.02 -3.32 -12.12
CA GLN A 82 9.43 -2.98 -12.23
C GLN A 82 10.18 -3.58 -11.06
N GLU A 83 11.42 -4.00 -11.30
CA GLU A 83 12.28 -4.62 -10.31
C GLU A 83 13.32 -3.63 -9.81
N PHE A 84 13.43 -3.53 -8.49
CA PHE A 84 14.42 -2.67 -7.83
C PHE A 84 15.28 -3.53 -6.89
N PRO A 85 16.58 -3.68 -7.18
CA PRO A 85 17.48 -4.37 -6.27
C PRO A 85 17.63 -3.56 -4.98
N LEU A 86 17.68 -4.27 -3.85
CA LEU A 86 17.78 -3.69 -2.51
C LEU A 86 19.05 -4.16 -1.82
N ILE A 87 19.71 -3.23 -1.15
CA ILE A 87 20.90 -3.51 -0.35
C ILE A 87 20.54 -3.37 1.13
N LYS A 88 20.98 -4.33 1.94
CA LYS A 88 20.79 -4.30 3.39
C LYS A 88 21.66 -3.19 3.98
N ASP A 89 21.06 -2.22 4.64
CA ASP A 89 21.75 -1.23 5.46
C ASP A 89 21.23 -1.28 6.90
N ARG A 90 22.13 -1.41 7.87
CA ARG A 90 21.81 -1.48 9.31
C ARG A 90 20.65 -2.43 9.65
N GLY A 91 20.61 -3.59 8.99
CA GLY A 91 19.57 -4.60 9.21
C GLY A 91 18.32 -4.47 8.35
N ILE A 92 18.19 -3.40 7.56
CA ILE A 92 16.97 -3.03 6.83
C ILE A 92 17.23 -3.06 5.32
N TYR A 93 16.30 -3.64 4.56
CA TYR A 93 16.22 -3.44 3.12
C TYR A 93 15.18 -2.35 2.85
N ARG A 94 15.59 -1.26 2.19
CA ARG A 94 14.76 -0.06 2.04
C ARG A 94 14.68 0.41 0.60
N PHE A 95 13.47 0.68 0.14
CA PHE A 95 13.20 1.47 -1.05
C PHE A 95 12.48 2.76 -0.67
N ILE A 96 12.94 3.91 -1.17
CA ILE A 96 12.28 5.19 -0.94
C ILE A 96 11.35 5.49 -2.12
N TYR A 97 10.07 5.17 -1.96
CA TYR A 97 9.05 5.52 -2.94
C TYR A 97 8.91 7.05 -3.01
N ASN A 98 9.00 7.59 -4.22
CA ASN A 98 8.79 9.02 -4.50
C ASN A 98 7.66 9.21 -5.51
N PRO A 99 6.52 9.80 -5.13
CA PRO A 99 5.37 9.97 -6.02
C PRO A 99 5.64 10.89 -7.21
N LYS A 100 6.67 11.74 -7.15
CA LYS A 100 7.10 12.56 -8.31
C LYS A 100 7.80 11.72 -9.38
N LYS A 101 8.52 10.67 -8.99
CA LYS A 101 9.22 9.76 -9.91
C LYS A 101 8.31 8.64 -10.42
N HIS A 102 7.44 8.15 -9.54
CA HIS A 102 6.51 7.06 -9.84
C HIS A 102 5.08 7.52 -9.53
N PRO A 103 4.46 8.29 -10.45
CA PRO A 103 3.13 8.84 -10.24
C PRO A 103 2.05 7.76 -10.30
N GLY A 104 0.97 7.99 -9.56
CA GLY A 104 -0.19 7.11 -9.53
C GLY A 104 -1.16 7.46 -8.40
N THR A 105 -2.27 6.74 -8.36
CA THR A 105 -3.27 6.82 -7.29
C THR A 105 -3.38 5.52 -6.49
N ARG A 106 -2.78 4.44 -6.99
CA ARG A 106 -2.72 3.14 -6.35
C ARG A 106 -1.32 2.56 -6.50
N LEU A 107 -0.84 1.93 -5.43
CA LEU A 107 0.49 1.35 -5.32
C LEU A 107 0.36 -0.15 -5.09
N GLN A 108 1.09 -0.95 -5.89
CA GLN A 108 1.22 -2.38 -5.73
C GLN A 108 2.68 -2.79 -5.58
N TYR A 109 3.00 -3.62 -4.59
CA TYR A 109 4.36 -4.13 -4.44
C TYR A 109 4.48 -5.38 -3.57
N TYR A 110 5.58 -6.10 -3.76
CA TYR A 110 6.03 -7.18 -2.89
C TYR A 110 7.56 -7.28 -2.94
N PHE A 111 8.14 -7.97 -1.97
CA PHE A 111 9.58 -8.20 -1.88
C PHE A 111 9.89 -9.68 -2.06
N ILE A 112 11.04 -9.95 -2.66
CA ILE A 112 11.62 -11.28 -2.79
C ILE A 112 13.04 -11.26 -2.25
N ILE A 113 13.41 -12.27 -1.47
CA ILE A 113 14.80 -12.64 -1.20
C ILE A 113 15.08 -14.00 -1.84
N VAL A 114 16.21 -14.09 -2.53
CA VAL A 114 16.76 -15.33 -3.04
C VAL A 114 17.99 -15.70 -2.22
N THR A 115 18.03 -16.96 -1.79
CA THR A 115 19.20 -17.62 -1.19
C THR A 115 19.67 -18.73 -2.13
N GLU A 116 20.73 -19.47 -1.76
CA GLU A 116 21.20 -20.60 -2.57
C GLU A 116 20.15 -21.72 -2.74
N SER A 117 19.33 -21.96 -1.72
CA SER A 117 18.38 -23.09 -1.70
C SER A 117 16.91 -22.68 -1.71
N GLU A 118 16.59 -21.46 -1.30
CA GLU A 118 15.23 -21.02 -1.03
C GLU A 118 14.93 -19.63 -1.64
N VAL A 119 13.67 -19.42 -1.99
CA VAL A 119 13.12 -18.12 -2.37
C VAL A 119 12.03 -17.77 -1.37
N HIS A 120 12.11 -16.59 -0.79
CA HIS A 120 11.15 -16.09 0.19
C HIS A 120 10.50 -14.81 -0.30
N GLY A 121 9.20 -14.66 -0.04
CA GLY A 121 8.43 -13.47 -0.42
C GLY A 121 7.66 -12.87 0.75
N THR A 122 7.40 -11.56 0.67
CA THR A 122 6.52 -10.84 1.61
C THR A 122 5.82 -9.68 0.89
N PRO A 123 4.55 -9.35 1.21
CA PRO A 123 3.69 -10.01 2.18
C PRO A 123 3.18 -11.36 1.69
N VAL A 124 2.78 -12.22 2.63
CA VAL A 124 2.03 -13.45 2.36
C VAL A 124 0.64 -13.37 2.99
N ASN A 125 -0.34 -14.08 2.43
CA ASN A 125 -1.67 -14.22 3.00
C ASN A 125 -1.74 -15.35 4.05
N ASP A 126 -2.94 -15.62 4.58
CA ASP A 126 -3.17 -16.62 5.63
C ASP A 126 -2.89 -18.07 5.17
N LYS A 127 -2.69 -18.28 3.87
CA LYS A 127 -2.28 -19.57 3.29
C LYS A 127 -0.77 -19.65 3.05
N GLY A 128 -0.02 -18.61 3.39
CA GLY A 128 1.41 -18.48 3.08
C GLY A 128 1.70 -18.16 1.62
N GLU A 129 0.68 -17.82 0.82
CA GLU A 129 0.86 -17.45 -0.58
C GLU A 129 1.26 -15.98 -0.69
N LEU A 130 2.17 -15.67 -1.61
CA LEU A 130 2.57 -14.28 -1.89
C LEU A 130 1.33 -13.44 -2.23
N SER A 131 1.10 -12.40 -1.44
CA SER A 131 -0.01 -11.47 -1.58
C SER A 131 0.53 -10.04 -1.59
N PRO A 132 0.75 -9.45 -2.78
CA PRO A 132 1.28 -8.09 -2.89
C PRO A 132 0.47 -7.09 -2.08
N VAL A 133 1.16 -6.11 -1.49
CA VAL A 133 0.50 -4.92 -0.98
C VAL A 133 -0.23 -4.26 -2.14
N ASP A 134 -1.49 -3.89 -1.93
CA ASP A 134 -2.29 -3.20 -2.93
C ASP A 134 -3.12 -2.08 -2.28
N LYS A 135 -2.64 -0.83 -2.41
CA LYS A 135 -3.11 0.29 -1.59
C LYS A 135 -3.41 1.54 -2.39
N LEU A 136 -4.49 2.23 -2.02
CA LEU A 136 -4.75 3.59 -2.50
C LEU A 136 -3.81 4.58 -1.83
N LEU A 137 -3.35 5.54 -2.62
CA LEU A 137 -2.60 6.69 -2.13
C LEU A 137 -3.59 7.77 -1.69
N ILE A 138 -3.53 8.11 -0.41
CA ILE A 138 -4.49 9.00 0.25
C ILE A 138 -4.08 10.46 0.03
N ASP A 139 -5.06 11.33 -0.21
CA ASP A 139 -4.84 12.78 -0.14
C ASP A 139 -4.66 13.23 1.32
N PRO A 140 -3.52 13.85 1.69
CA PRO A 140 -3.32 14.32 3.06
C PRO A 140 -4.42 15.27 3.55
N VAL A 141 -4.90 16.16 2.68
CA VAL A 141 -5.92 17.16 3.05
C VAL A 141 -7.23 16.46 3.39
N GLU A 142 -7.64 15.49 2.58
CA GLU A 142 -8.87 14.72 2.83
C GLU A 142 -8.74 13.87 4.09
N HIS A 143 -7.58 13.22 4.29
CA HIS A 143 -7.31 12.41 5.48
C HIS A 143 -7.46 13.22 6.77
N PHE A 144 -6.84 14.40 6.86
CA PHE A 144 -6.94 15.23 8.06
C PHE A 144 -8.34 15.83 8.24
N LYS A 145 -9.03 16.22 7.16
CA LYS A 145 -10.44 16.65 7.22
C LYS A 145 -11.35 15.55 7.77
N GLN A 146 -11.16 14.30 7.33
CA GLN A 146 -11.94 13.15 7.82
C GLN A 146 -11.66 12.89 9.30
N ARG A 147 -10.38 12.84 9.72
CA ARG A 147 -10.02 12.65 11.13
C ARG A 147 -10.60 13.74 12.04
N ALA A 148 -10.61 15.00 11.60
CA ALA A 148 -11.19 16.10 12.37
C ALA A 148 -12.72 15.99 12.53
N ARG A 149 -13.42 15.31 11.61
CA ARG A 149 -14.87 15.06 11.72
C ARG A 149 -15.19 13.90 12.66
N LEU A 150 -14.35 12.87 12.72
CA LEU A 150 -14.54 11.68 13.55
C LEU A 150 -14.17 11.91 15.03
N ASN A 151 -13.32 12.89 15.31
CA ASN A 151 -12.91 13.25 16.66
C ASN A 151 -13.82 14.32 17.30
N LYS A 152 -14.97 14.62 16.69
CA LYS A 152 -16.04 15.47 17.24
C LYS A 152 -17.19 14.59 17.67
#